data_AF-A0A927QMF9-F1
#
_entry.id   AF-A0A927QMF9-F1
#
_cell.length_a   1.000
_cell.length_b   1.000
_cell.length_c   1.000
_cell.angle_alpha   90.00
_cell.angle_beta   90.00
_cell.angle_gamma   90.00
#
_symmetry.space_group_name_H-M   'P 1'
#
loop_
_entity.id
_entity.type
_entity.pdbx_description
1 polymer ?
#
loop_
_entity_poly.entity_id
_entity_poly.type
_entity_poly.pdbx_seq_one_letter_code
_entity_poly.pdbx_strand_id
1 'polypeptide(L)'
;MDYLDSVVDHLSGEPKPRDLKYAVLHLQAAAEVLLKARLLQEHWSLVFRDPGRADRSRFETGDFESCGTAEAINRLRNIIGIDLPKGPVDEINQLAKWRNALQHYGLTAPAGAVESRAARILDFLLLFITEHLLPGLDGEDAMYAGEGEYHIRARLTDMRAVIKARLDRIRPLLANDAERTVMCPECGQLAVVVGSHGPFHCRFCSEVFTRAVSFAEFYVGVALGKEWEPGYEDPATWPIEQCPTCGERALVLEAETVATPGRHTPLCFSCGTVLVND
;
A
#
# COMPACT_ATOMS: atom_id res chain seq x y z
N MET A 1 12.30 5.37 -6.73
CA MET A 1 12.07 4.40 -5.64
C MET A 1 12.93 4.71 -4.43
N ASP A 2 14.20 5.06 -4.62
CA ASP A 2 15.21 5.30 -3.58
C ASP A 2 14.77 6.30 -2.48
N TYR A 3 14.12 7.41 -2.86
CA TYR A 3 13.59 8.35 -1.85
C TYR A 3 12.53 7.70 -0.96
N LEU A 4 11.67 6.82 -1.50
CA LEU A 4 10.68 6.12 -0.70
C LEU A 4 11.34 5.08 0.20
N ASP A 5 12.33 4.33 -0.29
CA ASP A 5 13.08 3.39 0.54
C ASP A 5 13.78 4.10 1.71
N SER A 6 14.36 5.27 1.47
CA SER A 6 14.92 6.09 2.54
C SER A 6 13.85 6.64 3.50
N VAL A 7 12.65 6.98 3.02
CA VAL A 7 11.53 7.34 3.92
C VAL A 7 11.19 6.15 4.83
N VAL A 8 11.12 4.95 4.27
CA VAL A 8 10.83 3.72 4.99
C VAL A 8 11.89 3.47 6.07
N ASP A 9 13.18 3.63 5.76
CA ASP A 9 14.26 3.57 6.76
C ASP A 9 14.03 4.53 7.94
N HIS A 10 13.63 5.77 7.66
CA HIS A 10 13.44 6.79 8.68
C HIS A 10 12.12 6.68 9.45
N LEU A 11 11.12 5.98 8.92
CA LEU A 11 9.82 5.77 9.59
C LEU A 11 9.70 4.42 10.30
N SER A 12 10.65 3.50 10.08
CA SER A 12 10.65 2.17 10.69
C SER A 12 10.85 2.24 12.22
N GLY A 13 10.14 1.40 12.97
CA GLY A 13 10.28 1.29 14.42
C GLY A 13 9.72 2.49 15.19
N GLU A 14 10.55 3.13 16.01
CA GLU A 14 10.20 4.33 16.79
C GLU A 14 11.07 5.53 16.32
N PRO A 15 10.57 6.35 15.36
CA PRO A 15 11.36 7.40 14.73
C PRO A 15 11.80 8.50 15.70
N LYS A 16 13.08 8.88 15.66
CA LYS A 16 13.59 10.03 16.42
C LYS A 16 13.32 11.34 15.65
N PRO A 17 13.43 12.52 16.28
CA PRO A 17 13.21 13.80 15.61
C PRO A 17 14.08 14.01 14.35
N ARG A 18 15.31 13.47 14.35
CA ARG A 18 16.19 13.50 13.18
C ARG A 18 15.63 12.64 12.05
N ASP A 19 15.15 11.44 12.35
CA ASP A 19 14.59 10.54 11.34
C ASP A 19 13.35 11.16 10.71
N LEU A 20 12.45 11.73 11.52
CA LEU A 20 11.27 12.46 11.04
C LEU A 20 11.64 13.65 10.13
N LYS A 21 12.72 14.37 10.43
CA LYS A 21 13.22 15.43 9.55
C LYS A 21 13.61 14.88 8.17
N TYR A 22 14.40 13.81 8.12
CA TYR A 22 14.82 13.24 6.84
C TYR A 22 13.67 12.54 6.10
N ALA A 23 12.77 11.87 6.82
CA ALA A 23 11.54 11.34 6.26
C ALA A 23 10.74 12.43 5.54
N VAL A 24 10.53 13.60 6.17
CA VAL A 24 9.82 14.72 5.55
C VAL A 24 10.55 15.24 4.30
N LEU A 25 11.87 15.39 4.35
CA LEU A 25 12.66 15.87 3.21
C LEU A 25 12.58 14.89 2.02
N HIS A 26 12.82 13.61 2.27
CA HIS A 26 12.80 12.58 1.24
C HIS A 26 11.40 12.32 0.72
N LEU A 27 10.36 12.47 1.55
CA LEU A 27 8.98 12.29 1.12
C LEU A 27 8.50 13.43 0.21
N GLN A 28 8.98 14.66 0.42
CA GLN A 28 8.73 15.77 -0.51
C GLN A 28 9.38 15.49 -1.87
N ALA A 29 10.65 15.06 -1.86
CA ALA A 29 11.37 14.70 -3.09
C ALA A 29 10.69 13.52 -3.81
N ALA A 30 10.30 12.47 -3.08
CA ALA A 30 9.56 11.33 -3.62
C ALA A 30 8.25 11.77 -4.27
N ALA A 31 7.44 12.58 -3.59
CA ALA A 31 6.18 13.09 -4.15
C ALA A 31 6.41 13.86 -5.46
N GLU A 32 7.39 14.76 -5.47
CA GLU A 32 7.69 15.55 -6.67
C GLU A 32 8.17 14.68 -7.84
N VAL A 33 9.09 13.75 -7.58
CA VAL A 33 9.63 12.84 -8.61
C VAL A 33 8.56 11.92 -9.17
N LEU A 34 7.73 11.30 -8.32
CA LEU A 34 6.68 10.37 -8.77
C LEU A 34 5.60 11.08 -9.59
N LEU A 35 5.15 12.26 -9.16
CA LEU A 35 4.17 13.04 -9.91
C LEU A 35 4.74 13.44 -11.28
N LYS A 36 6.02 13.86 -11.34
CA LYS A 36 6.70 14.17 -12.61
C LYS A 36 6.91 12.95 -13.49
N ALA A 37 7.22 11.79 -12.92
CA ALA A 37 7.35 10.54 -13.67
C ALA A 37 6.04 10.22 -14.42
N ARG A 38 4.88 10.47 -13.80
CA ARG A 38 3.61 10.30 -14.50
C ARG A 38 3.40 11.31 -15.63
N LEU A 39 3.89 12.55 -15.48
CA LEU A 39 3.88 13.53 -16.57
C LEU A 39 4.78 13.09 -17.73
N LEU A 40 5.94 12.49 -17.44
CA LEU A 40 6.86 11.99 -18.47
C LEU A 40 6.24 10.89 -19.32
N GLN A 41 5.45 10.00 -18.71
CA GLN A 41 4.70 8.97 -19.44
C GLN A 41 3.69 9.56 -20.43
N GLU A 42 3.19 10.77 -20.17
CA GLU A 42 2.31 11.48 -21.10
C GLU A 42 3.13 12.19 -22.18
N HIS A 43 4.01 13.12 -21.77
CA HIS A 43 4.90 13.82 -22.68
C HIS A 43 6.04 14.50 -21.93
N TRP A 44 7.27 14.34 -22.42
CA TRP A 44 8.50 14.85 -21.79
C TRP A 44 8.49 16.37 -21.52
N SER A 45 7.84 17.19 -22.36
CA SER A 45 7.78 18.64 -22.13
C SER A 45 7.00 19.03 -20.87
N LEU A 46 6.13 18.14 -20.37
CA LEU A 46 5.28 18.41 -19.23
C LEU A 46 6.04 18.43 -17.90
N VAL A 47 7.32 18.09 -17.85
CA VAL A 47 8.14 18.31 -16.65
C VAL A 47 8.86 19.65 -16.62
N PHE A 48 8.88 20.41 -17.72
CA PHE A 48 9.47 21.75 -17.75
C PHE A 48 8.65 22.73 -16.93
N ARG A 49 9.29 23.73 -16.32
CA ARG A 49 8.56 24.84 -15.68
C ARG A 49 7.57 25.50 -16.64
N ASP A 50 7.99 25.75 -17.88
CA ASP A 50 7.14 26.21 -18.98
C ASP A 50 7.21 25.20 -20.16
N PRO A 51 6.17 24.37 -20.37
CA PRO A 51 6.14 23.39 -21.46
C PRO A 51 6.25 24.00 -22.85
N GLY A 52 5.82 25.26 -23.04
CA GLY A 52 5.89 25.95 -24.33
C GLY A 52 7.31 26.36 -24.74
N ARG A 53 8.26 26.31 -23.79
CA ARG A 53 9.70 26.57 -24.00
C ARG A 53 10.54 25.31 -23.88
N ALA A 54 9.90 24.14 -23.90
CA ALA A 54 10.60 22.88 -23.76
C ALA A 54 11.54 22.66 -24.96
N ASP A 55 12.79 22.32 -24.65
CA ASP A 55 13.81 22.01 -25.65
C ASP A 55 14.29 20.57 -25.43
N ARG A 56 14.34 19.79 -26.51
CA ARG A 56 14.65 18.37 -26.44
C ARG A 56 16.09 18.11 -26.03
N SER A 57 17.04 18.90 -26.53
CA SER A 57 18.46 18.75 -26.19
C SER A 57 18.72 19.05 -24.72
N ARG A 58 18.07 20.08 -24.18
CA ARG A 58 18.14 20.44 -22.75
C ARG A 58 17.49 19.40 -21.84
N PHE A 59 16.41 18.76 -22.31
CA PHE A 59 15.78 17.66 -21.59
C PHE A 59 16.74 16.48 -21.45
N GLU A 60 17.36 16.06 -22.55
CA GLU A 60 18.25 14.89 -22.60
C GLU A 60 19.52 15.07 -21.78
N THR A 61 20.01 16.31 -21.61
CA THR A 61 21.15 16.63 -20.74
C THR A 61 20.76 16.95 -19.30
N GLY A 62 19.46 17.04 -19.00
CA GLY A 62 18.95 17.46 -17.69
C GLY A 62 19.16 18.94 -17.37
N ASP A 63 19.66 19.75 -18.31
CA ASP A 63 19.86 21.19 -18.13
C ASP A 63 18.55 21.96 -18.39
N PHE A 64 17.56 21.80 -17.52
CA PHE A 64 16.32 22.57 -17.57
C PHE A 64 15.74 22.84 -16.19
N GLU A 65 14.95 23.91 -16.10
CA GLU A 65 14.16 24.16 -14.90
C GLU A 65 12.88 23.32 -14.96
N SER A 66 12.73 22.39 -14.02
CA SER A 66 11.53 21.54 -13.93
C SER A 66 10.39 22.23 -13.18
N CYS A 67 9.16 21.76 -13.38
CA CYS A 67 7.98 22.29 -12.71
C CYS A 67 7.97 21.97 -11.21
N GLY A 68 7.22 22.72 -10.40
CA GLY A 68 7.02 22.39 -8.99
C GLY A 68 5.96 21.30 -8.80
N THR A 69 5.80 20.85 -7.55
CA THR A 69 4.76 19.88 -7.19
C THR A 69 3.35 20.39 -7.49
N ALA A 70 3.07 21.68 -7.25
CA ALA A 70 1.76 22.27 -7.48
C ALA A 70 1.41 22.30 -8.98
N GLU A 71 2.35 22.70 -9.83
CA GLU A 71 2.20 22.62 -11.29
C GLU A 71 2.02 21.19 -11.77
N ALA A 72 2.75 20.22 -11.19
CA ALA A 72 2.61 18.82 -11.56
C ALA A 72 1.20 18.29 -11.26
N ILE A 73 0.67 18.55 -10.07
CA ILE A 73 -0.71 18.19 -9.69
C ILE A 73 -1.74 18.83 -10.63
N ASN A 74 -1.56 20.11 -10.95
CA ASN A 74 -2.46 20.81 -11.87
C ASN A 74 -2.42 20.22 -13.28
N ARG A 75 -1.25 19.79 -13.77
CA ARG A 75 -1.10 19.15 -15.08
C ARG A 75 -1.70 17.75 -15.10
N LEU A 76 -1.52 16.97 -14.04
CA LEU A 76 -2.18 15.67 -13.88
C LEU A 76 -3.70 15.81 -14.01
N ARG A 77 -4.29 16.79 -13.32
CA ARG A 77 -5.73 17.05 -13.40
C ARG A 77 -6.16 17.54 -14.78
N ASN A 78 -5.55 18.62 -15.28
CA ASN A 78 -6.10 19.37 -16.40
C ASN A 78 -5.68 18.85 -17.78
N ILE A 79 -4.57 18.11 -17.86
CA ILE A 79 -4.03 17.59 -19.13
C ILE A 79 -4.26 16.09 -19.21
N ILE A 80 -3.90 15.34 -18.16
CA ILE A 80 -3.96 13.87 -18.15
C ILE A 80 -5.33 13.36 -17.68
N GLY A 81 -6.09 14.17 -16.93
CA GLY A 81 -7.40 13.79 -16.40
C GLY A 81 -7.35 12.97 -15.10
N ILE A 82 -6.22 12.96 -14.40
CA ILE A 82 -6.07 12.31 -13.08
C ILE A 82 -6.33 13.35 -11.99
N ASP A 83 -7.52 13.29 -11.36
CA ASP A 83 -7.82 14.12 -10.20
C ASP A 83 -7.43 13.43 -8.89
N LEU A 84 -6.39 13.96 -8.27
CA LEU A 84 -5.88 13.42 -7.02
C LEU A 84 -6.79 13.78 -5.84
N PRO A 85 -6.99 12.88 -4.86
CA PRO A 85 -7.83 13.17 -3.70
C PRO A 85 -7.33 14.40 -2.93
N LYS A 86 -8.27 15.29 -2.54
CA LYS A 86 -7.95 16.56 -1.89
C LYS A 86 -7.10 16.42 -0.63
N GLY A 87 -7.39 15.43 0.23
CA GLY A 87 -6.65 15.18 1.46
C GLY A 87 -5.14 14.99 1.23
N PRO A 88 -4.72 13.98 0.46
CA PRO A 88 -3.33 13.81 0.03
C PRO A 88 -2.69 15.05 -0.61
N VAL A 89 -3.41 15.77 -1.46
CA VAL A 89 -2.90 17.01 -2.08
C VAL A 89 -2.61 18.08 -1.01
N ASP A 90 -3.51 18.27 -0.04
CA ASP A 90 -3.31 19.20 1.08
C ASP A 90 -2.10 18.78 1.95
N GLU A 91 -1.90 17.48 2.16
CA GLU A 91 -0.76 16.93 2.88
C GLU A 91 0.57 17.19 2.16
N ILE A 92 0.62 16.98 0.84
CA ILE A 92 1.80 17.28 -0.01
C ILE A 92 2.13 18.77 -0.03
N ASN A 93 1.12 19.64 -0.11
CA ASN A 93 1.32 21.09 -0.04
C ASN A 93 1.88 21.52 1.32
N GLN A 94 1.48 20.85 2.40
CA GLN A 94 2.04 21.12 3.72
C GLN A 94 3.49 20.64 3.85
N LEU A 95 3.84 19.51 3.22
CA LEU A 95 5.21 18.99 3.10
C LEU A 95 6.16 20.05 2.53
N ALA A 96 5.76 20.73 1.45
CA ALA A 96 6.56 21.80 0.83
C ALA A 96 6.82 22.96 1.81
N LYS A 97 5.82 23.33 2.62
CA LYS A 97 5.98 24.34 3.68
C LYS A 97 6.93 23.87 4.79
N TRP A 98 6.80 22.61 5.21
CA TRP A 98 7.65 22.02 6.25
C TRP A 98 9.09 21.85 5.80
N ARG A 99 9.35 21.46 4.57
CA ARG A 99 10.71 21.43 3.99
C ARG A 99 11.37 22.80 4.12
N ASN A 100 10.67 23.88 3.73
CA ASN A 100 11.17 25.24 3.86
C ASN A 100 11.47 25.59 5.32
N ALA A 101 10.55 25.28 6.23
CA ALA A 101 10.77 25.51 7.65
C ALA A 101 11.96 24.70 8.21
N LEU A 102 12.10 23.43 7.84
CA LEU A 102 13.20 22.56 8.26
C LEU A 102 14.57 23.03 7.78
N GLN A 103 14.63 23.68 6.62
CA GLN A 103 15.86 24.17 6.03
C GLN A 103 16.33 25.49 6.66
N HIS A 104 15.41 26.29 7.19
CA HIS A 104 15.71 27.64 7.68
C HIS A 104 15.55 27.83 9.20
N TYR A 105 14.59 27.16 9.84
CA TYR A 105 14.14 27.48 11.21
C TYR A 105 13.94 26.27 12.13
N GLY A 106 13.95 25.05 11.57
CA GLY A 106 13.55 23.84 12.28
C GLY A 106 12.02 23.67 12.31
N LEU A 107 11.56 22.43 12.50
CA LEU A 107 10.14 22.11 12.54
C LEU A 107 9.63 22.20 13.98
N THR A 108 8.62 23.05 14.21
CA THR A 108 7.99 23.25 15.53
C THR A 108 6.78 22.34 15.77
N ALA A 109 6.42 21.51 14.78
CA ALA A 109 5.31 20.58 14.89
C ALA A 109 5.65 19.41 15.84
N PRO A 110 4.69 18.90 16.63
CA PRO A 110 4.91 17.73 17.48
C PRO A 110 5.30 16.49 16.64
N ALA A 111 6.27 15.71 17.11
CA ALA A 111 6.81 14.54 16.41
C ALA A 111 5.72 13.58 15.90
N GLY A 112 4.75 13.21 16.74
CA GLY A 112 3.66 12.31 16.34
C GLY A 112 2.75 12.89 15.24
N ALA A 113 2.57 14.22 15.18
CA ALA A 113 1.82 14.87 14.11
C ALA A 113 2.59 14.84 12.77
N VAL A 114 3.92 14.93 12.83
CA VAL A 114 4.82 14.82 11.68
C VAL A 114 4.82 13.39 11.15
N GLU A 115 5.01 12.42 12.04
CA GLU A 115 4.98 10.99 11.72
C GLU A 115 3.65 10.58 11.09
N SER A 116 2.53 10.95 11.72
CA SER A 116 1.19 10.64 11.19
C SER A 116 0.94 11.24 9.81
N ARG A 117 1.46 12.45 9.56
CA ARG A 117 1.36 13.11 8.24
C ARG A 117 2.24 12.41 7.20
N ALA A 118 3.49 12.11 7.55
CA ALA A 118 4.41 11.38 6.68
C ALA A 118 3.84 10.01 6.31
N ALA A 119 3.24 9.30 7.27
CA ALA A 119 2.57 8.04 7.04
C ALA A 119 1.42 8.12 6.03
N ARG A 120 0.54 9.13 6.14
CA ARG A 120 -0.56 9.35 5.17
C ARG A 120 -0.06 9.62 3.76
N ILE A 121 1.03 10.38 3.63
CA ILE A 121 1.59 10.71 2.32
C ILE A 121 2.30 9.50 1.72
N LEU A 122 3.12 8.77 2.48
CA LEU A 122 3.74 7.53 2.03
C LEU A 122 2.68 6.55 1.53
N ASP A 123 1.60 6.41 2.30
CA ASP A 123 0.47 5.57 1.94
C ASP A 123 -0.19 5.98 0.61
N PHE A 124 -0.41 7.29 0.42
CA PHE A 124 -0.90 7.83 -0.85
C PHE A 124 0.07 7.60 -2.02
N LEU A 125 1.37 7.84 -1.83
CA LEU A 125 2.36 7.67 -2.91
C LEU A 125 2.47 6.22 -3.37
N LEU A 126 2.32 5.25 -2.45
CA LEU A 126 2.29 3.84 -2.80
C LEU A 126 1.05 3.47 -3.62
N LEU A 127 -0.13 4.02 -3.29
CA LEU A 127 -1.30 3.89 -4.17
C LEU A 127 -1.06 4.54 -5.54
N PHE A 128 -0.49 5.75 -5.56
CA PHE A 128 -0.22 6.47 -6.81
C PHE A 128 0.73 5.68 -7.72
N ILE A 129 1.73 4.99 -7.15
CA ILE A 129 2.61 4.11 -7.92
C ILE A 129 1.80 2.98 -8.56
N THR A 130 1.03 2.23 -7.78
CA THR A 130 0.25 1.09 -8.28
C THR A 130 -0.79 1.51 -9.31
N GLU A 131 -1.52 2.59 -9.06
CA GLU A 131 -2.70 2.96 -9.85
C GLU A 131 -2.38 3.84 -11.06
N HIS A 132 -1.30 4.62 -11.00
CA HIS A 132 -1.03 5.65 -12.00
C HIS A 132 0.33 5.54 -12.65
N LEU A 133 1.35 4.92 -12.03
CA LEU A 133 2.68 4.80 -12.62
C LEU A 133 2.92 3.43 -13.25
N LEU A 134 2.83 2.34 -12.48
CA LEU A 134 3.14 1.00 -12.96
C LEU A 134 2.40 0.59 -14.25
N PRO A 135 1.09 0.90 -14.43
CA PRO A 135 0.38 0.51 -15.64
C PRO A 135 0.94 1.15 -16.93
N GLY A 136 1.68 2.24 -16.81
CA GLY A 136 2.30 2.96 -17.93
C GLY A 136 3.78 2.66 -18.13
N LEU A 137 4.36 1.72 -17.38
CA LEU A 137 5.76 1.28 -17.52
C LEU A 137 5.83 -0.06 -18.26
N ASP A 138 6.93 -0.30 -18.96
CA ASP A 138 7.25 -1.57 -19.59
C ASP A 138 8.72 -1.96 -19.34
N GLY A 139 9.10 -3.17 -19.77
CA GLY A 139 10.47 -3.66 -19.74
C GLY A 139 11.16 -3.55 -18.38
N GLU A 140 12.38 -3.03 -18.40
CA GLU A 140 13.23 -2.87 -17.21
C GLU A 140 12.65 -1.85 -16.21
N ASP A 141 12.00 -0.79 -16.68
CA ASP A 141 11.41 0.24 -15.82
C ASP A 141 10.26 -0.31 -14.99
N ALA A 142 9.39 -1.13 -15.61
CA ALA A 142 8.31 -1.81 -14.89
C ALA A 142 8.85 -2.80 -13.86
N MET A 143 9.90 -3.55 -14.21
CA MET A 143 10.56 -4.50 -13.31
C MET A 143 11.16 -3.78 -12.10
N TYR A 144 11.96 -2.73 -12.32
CA TYR A 144 12.61 -1.98 -11.24
C TYR A 144 11.60 -1.29 -10.32
N ALA A 145 10.58 -0.65 -10.90
CA ALA A 145 9.53 0.01 -10.13
C ALA A 145 8.70 -1.01 -9.34
N GLY A 146 8.37 -2.16 -9.93
CA GLY A 146 7.63 -3.25 -9.29
C GLY A 146 8.41 -3.88 -8.13
N GLU A 147 9.68 -4.23 -8.34
CA GLU A 147 10.56 -4.75 -7.29
C GLU A 147 10.74 -3.75 -6.15
N GLY A 148 11.01 -2.49 -6.47
CA GLY A 148 11.10 -1.43 -5.47
C GLY A 148 9.82 -1.26 -4.66
N GLU A 149 8.65 -1.33 -5.32
CA GLU A 149 7.36 -1.19 -4.64
C GLU A 149 7.11 -2.37 -3.71
N TYR A 150 7.39 -3.59 -4.18
CA TYR A 150 7.31 -4.81 -3.39
C TYR A 150 8.19 -4.72 -2.13
N HIS A 151 9.46 -4.33 -2.28
CA HIS A 151 10.38 -4.17 -1.16
C HIS A 151 9.91 -3.13 -0.14
N ILE A 152 9.40 -1.98 -0.60
CA ILE A 152 8.84 -0.96 0.30
C ILE A 152 7.62 -1.51 1.04
N ARG A 153 6.73 -2.22 0.35
CA ARG A 153 5.51 -2.78 0.94
C ARG A 153 5.78 -3.80 2.02
N ALA A 154 6.78 -4.66 1.83
CA ALA A 154 7.20 -5.66 2.80
C ALA A 154 7.64 -5.04 4.14
N ARG A 155 8.13 -3.79 4.12
CA ARG A 155 8.64 -3.09 5.32
C ARG A 155 7.57 -2.27 6.05
N LEU A 156 6.36 -2.16 5.51
CA LEU A 156 5.30 -1.34 6.11
C LEU A 156 4.78 -1.88 7.45
N THR A 157 4.94 -3.18 7.68
CA THR A 157 4.53 -3.86 8.92
C THR A 157 5.30 -3.39 10.15
N ASP A 158 6.41 -2.69 9.97
CA ASP A 158 7.25 -2.17 11.06
C ASP A 158 6.94 -0.71 11.42
N MET A 159 5.91 -0.11 10.79
CA MET A 159 5.59 1.31 10.90
C MET A 159 4.18 1.55 11.45
N ARG A 160 4.06 1.69 12.78
CA ARG A 160 2.75 1.84 13.46
C ARG A 160 1.89 2.96 12.86
N ALA A 161 2.47 4.13 12.57
CA ALA A 161 1.71 5.24 11.98
C ALA A 161 1.21 4.95 10.56
N VAL A 162 1.99 4.20 9.76
CA VAL A 162 1.59 3.80 8.40
C VAL A 162 0.53 2.72 8.44
N ILE A 163 0.68 1.73 9.32
CA ILE A 163 -0.36 0.72 9.56
C ILE A 163 -1.68 1.39 9.92
N LYS A 164 -1.66 2.32 10.88
CA LYS A 164 -2.85 3.08 11.28
C LYS A 164 -3.45 3.85 10.11
N ALA A 165 -2.64 4.61 9.36
CA ALA A 165 -3.11 5.41 8.22
C ALA A 165 -3.79 4.53 7.16
N ARG A 166 -3.17 3.38 6.82
CA ARG A 166 -3.72 2.40 5.89
C ARG A 166 -5.01 1.78 6.38
N LEU A 167 -5.04 1.29 7.62
CA LEU A 167 -6.25 0.71 8.21
C LEU A 167 -7.39 1.71 8.25
N ASP A 168 -7.14 2.96 8.64
CA ASP A 168 -8.17 4.01 8.64
C ASP A 168 -8.74 4.27 7.24
N ARG A 169 -7.90 4.22 6.19
CA ARG A 169 -8.33 4.36 4.79
C ARG A 169 -9.17 3.17 4.30
N ILE A 170 -8.78 1.94 4.62
CA ILE A 170 -9.44 0.74 4.07
C ILE A 170 -10.63 0.27 4.91
N ARG A 171 -10.72 0.66 6.18
CA ARG A 171 -11.85 0.32 7.07
C ARG A 171 -13.23 0.55 6.43
N PRO A 172 -13.55 1.71 5.81
CA PRO A 172 -14.84 1.90 5.16
C PRO A 172 -15.06 0.97 3.95
N LEU A 173 -14.00 0.55 3.27
CA LEU A 173 -14.08 -0.38 2.12
C LEU A 173 -14.37 -1.81 2.56
N LEU A 174 -14.02 -2.18 3.79
CA LEU A 174 -14.19 -3.52 4.37
C LEU A 174 -15.49 -3.65 5.19
N ALA A 175 -16.17 -2.54 5.46
CA ALA A 175 -17.29 -2.50 6.41
C ALA A 175 -18.45 -3.44 6.05
N ASN A 176 -18.73 -3.62 4.74
CA ASN A 176 -19.81 -4.48 4.26
C ASN A 176 -19.42 -5.97 4.18
N ASP A 177 -18.14 -6.29 4.38
CA ASP A 177 -17.58 -7.63 4.21
C ASP A 177 -16.94 -8.14 5.51
N ALA A 178 -17.31 -7.57 6.67
CA ALA A 178 -16.68 -7.85 7.96
C ALA A 178 -16.70 -9.35 8.34
N GLU A 179 -17.78 -10.06 8.01
CA GLU A 179 -17.94 -11.51 8.27
C GLU A 179 -17.03 -12.41 7.42
N ARG A 180 -16.47 -11.85 6.35
CA ARG A 180 -15.59 -12.56 5.41
C ARG A 180 -14.23 -11.88 5.27
N THR A 181 -13.93 -10.92 6.14
CA THR A 181 -12.64 -10.23 6.18
C THR A 181 -11.75 -10.93 7.19
N VAL A 182 -10.68 -11.55 6.72
CA VAL A 182 -9.73 -12.33 7.52
C VAL A 182 -8.33 -11.71 7.49
N MET A 183 -7.45 -12.25 8.33
CA MET A 183 -6.06 -11.83 8.41
C MET A 183 -5.32 -12.17 7.10
N CYS A 184 -4.52 -11.24 6.61
CA CYS A 184 -3.54 -11.49 5.56
C CYS A 184 -2.32 -12.22 6.17
N PRO A 185 -1.98 -13.43 5.74
CA PRO A 185 -0.78 -14.14 6.20
C PRO A 185 0.54 -13.42 5.88
N GLU A 186 0.59 -12.65 4.78
CA GLU A 186 1.81 -11.92 4.40
C GLU A 186 2.12 -10.72 5.30
N CYS A 187 1.09 -9.96 5.70
CA CYS A 187 1.29 -8.68 6.40
C CYS A 187 0.66 -8.61 7.80
N GLY A 188 -0.01 -9.68 8.23
CA GLY A 188 -0.66 -9.79 9.54
C GLY A 188 -1.89 -8.89 9.75
N GLN A 189 -2.38 -8.18 8.72
CA GLN A 189 -3.51 -7.25 8.87
C GLN A 189 -4.84 -7.90 8.46
N LEU A 190 -5.92 -7.62 9.19
CA LEU A 190 -7.30 -8.01 8.85
C LEU A 190 -7.81 -7.22 7.63
N ALA A 191 -7.46 -7.68 6.43
CA ALA A 191 -7.66 -6.91 5.20
C ALA A 191 -7.89 -7.78 3.95
N VAL A 192 -8.06 -9.09 4.09
CA VAL A 192 -8.38 -9.99 2.97
C VAL A 192 -9.86 -10.33 3.01
N VAL A 193 -10.60 -9.95 1.97
CA VAL A 193 -12.01 -10.33 1.79
C VAL A 193 -12.05 -11.62 0.98
N VAL A 194 -12.44 -12.72 1.63
CA VAL A 194 -12.56 -14.03 0.97
C VAL A 194 -13.96 -14.26 0.41
N GLY A 195 -14.15 -15.35 -0.34
CA GLY A 195 -15.48 -15.76 -0.80
C GLY A 195 -15.87 -15.33 -2.21
N SER A 196 -14.89 -15.04 -3.07
CA SER A 196 -15.09 -14.64 -4.47
C SER A 196 -14.63 -15.68 -5.49
N HIS A 197 -14.38 -16.93 -5.07
CA HIS A 197 -13.74 -18.02 -5.83
C HIS A 197 -12.31 -17.72 -6.36
N GLY A 198 -11.80 -16.50 -6.13
CA GLY A 198 -10.47 -16.06 -6.54
C GLY A 198 -10.44 -15.39 -7.93
N PRO A 199 -9.38 -14.61 -8.24
CA PRO A 199 -8.37 -14.12 -7.31
C PRO A 199 -8.95 -13.08 -6.34
N PHE A 200 -8.36 -12.98 -5.15
CA PHE A 200 -8.66 -11.90 -4.19
C PHE A 200 -7.37 -11.31 -3.66
N HIS A 201 -7.42 -10.06 -3.21
CA HIS A 201 -6.24 -9.32 -2.79
C HIS A 201 -6.38 -8.76 -1.37
N CYS A 202 -5.24 -8.64 -0.69
CA CYS A 202 -5.16 -7.93 0.57
C CYS A 202 -5.34 -6.43 0.33
N ARG A 203 -6.36 -5.82 0.94
CA ARG A 203 -6.60 -4.36 0.84
C ARG A 203 -5.53 -3.53 1.56
N PHE A 204 -4.70 -4.16 2.42
CA PHE A 204 -3.63 -3.49 3.14
C PHE A 204 -2.29 -3.53 2.37
N CYS A 205 -1.73 -4.71 2.10
CA CYS A 205 -0.42 -4.85 1.46
C CYS A 205 -0.50 -4.95 -0.07
N SER A 206 -1.69 -5.17 -0.64
CA SER A 206 -1.93 -5.43 -2.07
C SER A 206 -1.47 -6.79 -2.58
N GLU A 207 -1.10 -7.73 -1.71
CA GLU A 207 -0.81 -9.10 -2.12
C GLU A 207 -2.00 -9.75 -2.83
N VAL A 208 -1.72 -10.52 -3.89
CA VAL A 208 -2.74 -11.22 -4.68
C VAL A 208 -2.70 -12.71 -4.38
N PHE A 209 -3.82 -13.24 -3.90
CA PHE A 209 -4.01 -14.67 -3.67
C PHE A 209 -4.85 -15.26 -4.80
N THR A 210 -4.22 -16.12 -5.61
CA THR A 210 -4.82 -16.67 -6.83
C THR A 210 -5.76 -17.84 -6.59
N ARG A 211 -5.54 -18.59 -5.50
CA ARG A 211 -6.30 -19.82 -5.18
C ARG A 211 -6.74 -19.82 -3.73
N ALA A 212 -8.05 -19.99 -3.52
CA ALA A 212 -8.64 -20.05 -2.18
C ALA A 212 -8.09 -21.21 -1.33
N VAL A 213 -7.82 -22.37 -1.95
CA VAL A 213 -7.26 -23.55 -1.27
C VAL A 213 -5.87 -23.24 -0.71
N SER A 214 -4.96 -22.74 -1.55
CA SER A 214 -3.60 -22.38 -1.12
C SER A 214 -3.60 -21.26 -0.08
N PHE A 215 -4.52 -20.29 -0.21
CA PHE A 215 -4.68 -19.25 0.80
C PHE A 215 -5.18 -19.80 2.15
N ALA A 216 -6.12 -20.76 2.15
CA ALA A 216 -6.61 -21.39 3.37
C ALA A 216 -5.49 -22.14 4.11
N GLU A 217 -4.65 -22.89 3.38
CA GLU A 217 -3.47 -23.58 3.93
C GLU A 217 -2.51 -22.58 4.57
N PHE A 218 -2.19 -21.50 3.85
CA PHE A 218 -1.26 -20.49 4.34
C PHE A 218 -1.81 -19.70 5.54
N TYR A 219 -3.12 -19.41 5.55
CA TYR A 219 -3.81 -18.81 6.69
C TYR A 219 -3.74 -19.70 7.93
N VAL A 220 -4.03 -20.99 7.81
CA VAL A 220 -3.93 -21.92 8.94
C VAL A 220 -2.49 -22.00 9.46
N GLY A 221 -1.51 -22.02 8.55
CA GLY A 221 -0.10 -22.05 8.91
C GLY A 221 0.35 -20.82 9.70
N VAL A 222 0.06 -19.63 9.17
CA VAL A 222 0.61 -18.37 9.70
C VAL A 222 -0.33 -17.69 10.69
N ALA A 223 -1.61 -17.57 10.35
CA ALA A 223 -2.59 -16.85 11.17
C ALA A 223 -2.97 -17.63 12.42
N LEU A 224 -3.16 -18.94 12.29
CA LEU A 224 -3.49 -19.82 13.42
C LEU A 224 -2.25 -20.46 14.07
N GLY A 225 -1.06 -20.23 13.50
CA GLY A 225 0.21 -20.74 14.03
C GLY A 225 0.30 -22.27 14.03
N LYS A 226 -0.38 -22.96 13.11
CA LYS A 226 -0.36 -24.43 13.03
C LYS A 226 0.77 -24.87 12.11
N GLU A 227 1.72 -25.65 12.64
CA GLU A 227 2.84 -26.13 11.83
C GLU A 227 2.34 -27.12 10.76
N TRP A 228 2.70 -26.87 9.50
CA TRP A 228 2.50 -27.83 8.43
C TRP A 228 3.62 -28.87 8.50
N GLU A 229 3.32 -30.07 9.01
CA GLU A 229 4.24 -31.21 8.95
C GLU A 229 3.85 -32.18 7.81
N PRO A 230 4.65 -32.29 6.74
CA PRO A 230 4.36 -33.25 5.67
C PRO A 230 4.39 -34.68 6.21
N GLY A 231 3.24 -35.35 6.18
CA GLY A 231 3.08 -36.74 6.61
C GLY A 231 2.56 -36.94 8.04
N TYR A 232 2.33 -35.86 8.79
CA TYR A 232 1.67 -35.85 10.11
C TYR A 232 0.47 -34.89 10.11
N GLU A 233 -0.32 -34.89 9.04
CA GLU A 233 -1.69 -34.42 9.12
C GLU A 233 -2.44 -35.44 10.00
N ASP A 234 -2.45 -35.27 11.32
CA ASP A 234 -3.56 -35.86 12.08
C ASP A 234 -4.81 -35.15 11.53
N PRO A 235 -5.66 -35.84 10.75
CA PRO A 235 -6.81 -35.21 10.11
C PRO A 235 -7.78 -34.63 11.15
N ALA A 236 -7.67 -35.05 12.42
CA ALA A 236 -8.44 -34.49 13.52
C ALA A 236 -7.98 -33.08 13.93
N THR A 237 -6.80 -32.61 13.52
CA THR A 237 -6.19 -31.35 13.98
C THR A 237 -6.10 -30.27 12.91
N TRP A 238 -6.15 -30.65 11.62
CA TRP A 238 -6.04 -29.70 10.51
C TRP A 238 -7.42 -29.11 10.19
N PRO A 239 -7.66 -27.81 10.45
CA PRO A 239 -9.01 -27.23 10.43
C PRO A 239 -9.45 -26.84 9.01
N ILE A 240 -9.09 -27.62 7.98
CA ILE A 240 -9.50 -27.38 6.59
C ILE A 240 -10.28 -28.58 6.05
N GLU A 241 -11.53 -28.35 5.67
CA GLU A 241 -12.42 -29.36 5.13
C GLU A 241 -12.91 -29.02 3.71
N GLN A 242 -13.58 -29.99 3.09
CA GLN A 242 -14.32 -29.75 1.86
C GLN A 242 -15.60 -28.97 2.17
N CYS A 243 -15.79 -27.84 1.50
CA CYS A 243 -16.98 -27.03 1.66
C CYS A 243 -18.20 -27.76 1.09
N PRO A 244 -19.28 -27.96 1.87
CA PRO A 244 -20.49 -28.62 1.38
C PRO A 244 -21.24 -27.78 0.34
N THR A 245 -21.02 -26.46 0.30
CA THR A 245 -21.72 -25.54 -0.62
C THR A 245 -21.08 -25.50 -2.01
N CYS A 246 -19.76 -25.43 -2.08
CA CYS A 246 -19.05 -25.26 -3.36
C CYS A 246 -18.11 -26.43 -3.73
N GLY A 247 -17.93 -27.40 -2.84
CA GLY A 247 -17.07 -28.57 -3.08
C GLY A 247 -15.56 -28.29 -2.99
N GLU A 248 -15.13 -27.04 -2.82
CA GLU A 248 -13.72 -26.68 -2.67
C GLU A 248 -13.19 -27.04 -1.28
N ARG A 249 -11.94 -27.53 -1.21
CA ARG A 249 -11.23 -27.81 0.05
C ARG A 249 -10.65 -26.52 0.63
N ALA A 250 -11.53 -25.58 0.97
CA ALA A 250 -11.20 -24.25 1.48
C ALA A 250 -12.14 -23.82 2.61
N LEU A 251 -12.82 -24.76 3.28
CA LEU A 251 -13.59 -24.49 4.49
C LEU A 251 -12.65 -24.50 5.69
N VAL A 252 -12.38 -23.33 6.27
CA VAL A 252 -11.56 -23.19 7.47
C VAL A 252 -12.48 -23.19 8.69
N LEU A 253 -12.40 -24.22 9.52
CA LEU A 253 -13.28 -24.41 10.69
C LEU A 253 -13.02 -23.39 11.81
N GLU A 254 -11.79 -22.92 11.90
CA GLU A 254 -11.30 -22.03 12.96
C GLU A 254 -10.99 -20.61 12.43
N ALA A 255 -11.70 -20.13 11.40
CA ALA A 255 -11.41 -18.82 10.85
C ALA A 255 -11.79 -17.69 11.83
N GLU A 256 -10.91 -16.70 11.95
CA GLU A 256 -11.19 -15.44 12.63
C GLU A 256 -11.51 -14.35 11.61
N THR A 257 -12.58 -13.61 11.87
CA THR A 257 -13.09 -12.56 10.99
C THR A 257 -13.15 -11.21 11.72
N VAL A 258 -13.22 -10.12 10.98
CA VAL A 258 -13.43 -8.77 11.54
C VAL A 258 -14.74 -8.69 12.34
N ALA A 259 -15.79 -9.40 11.92
CA ALA A 259 -17.08 -9.42 12.61
C ALA A 259 -17.05 -10.19 13.94
N THR A 260 -16.15 -11.18 14.08
CA THR A 260 -16.06 -12.07 15.24
C THR A 260 -14.64 -12.19 15.79
N PRO A 261 -14.01 -11.09 16.28
CA PRO A 261 -12.63 -11.13 16.77
C PRO A 261 -12.46 -12.13 17.92
N GLY A 262 -11.43 -12.99 17.84
CA GLY A 262 -11.14 -14.02 18.85
C GLY A 262 -12.20 -15.12 18.96
N ARG A 263 -13.10 -15.26 17.98
CA ARG A 263 -14.05 -16.37 17.88
C ARG A 263 -13.85 -17.11 16.56
N HIS A 264 -13.72 -18.42 16.67
CA HIS A 264 -13.65 -19.33 15.55
C HIS A 264 -15.01 -19.42 14.84
N THR A 265 -14.99 -19.18 13.53
CA THR A 265 -16.15 -19.24 12.64
C THR A 265 -15.81 -20.15 11.47
N PRO A 266 -16.57 -21.25 11.24
CA PRO A 266 -16.39 -22.05 10.04
C PRO A 266 -16.71 -21.21 8.79
N LEU A 267 -15.69 -20.88 8.01
CA LEU A 267 -15.81 -19.99 6.85
C LEU A 267 -15.13 -20.62 5.63
N CYS A 268 -15.86 -20.75 4.53
CA CYS A 268 -15.27 -21.13 3.26
C CYS A 268 -14.58 -19.95 2.58
N PHE A 269 -13.27 -20.03 2.39
CA PHE A 269 -12.49 -18.98 1.74
C PHE A 269 -12.75 -18.91 0.22
N SER A 270 -13.30 -19.97 -0.38
CA SER A 270 -13.68 -19.99 -1.79
C SER A 270 -15.01 -19.28 -2.04
N CYS A 271 -16.12 -19.75 -1.47
CA CYS A 271 -17.46 -19.20 -1.75
C CYS A 271 -18.01 -18.25 -0.68
N GLY A 272 -17.30 -18.04 0.44
CA GLY A 272 -17.69 -17.11 1.49
C GLY A 272 -18.82 -17.61 2.38
N THR A 273 -19.23 -18.87 2.24
CA THR A 273 -20.25 -19.46 3.12
C THR A 273 -19.70 -19.59 4.54
N VAL A 274 -20.41 -18.98 5.49
CA VAL A 274 -20.26 -19.23 6.92
C VAL A 274 -21.16 -20.41 7.30
N LEU A 275 -20.59 -21.46 7.89
CA LEU A 275 -21.38 -22.57 8.45
C LEU A 275 -21.60 -22.31 9.94
N VAL A 276 -22.86 -22.34 10.35
CA VAL A 276 -23.23 -22.31 11.77
C VAL A 276 -23.31 -23.76 12.22
N ASN A 277 -22.51 -24.13 13.23
CA ASN A 277 -22.72 -25.39 13.92
C ASN A 277 -23.98 -25.22 14.78
N ASP A 278 -25.07 -25.90 14.41
CA ASP A 278 -26.25 -26.10 15.27
C ASP A 278 -25.90 -26.93 16.52
#